data_AF-A0A7V9RWP6-F1
#
_entry.id   AF-A0A7V9RWP6-F1
#
_cell.length_a   1.000
_cell.length_b   1.000
_cell.length_c   1.000
_cell.angle_alpha   90.00
_cell.angle_beta   90.00
_cell.angle_gamma   90.00
#
_symmetry.space_group_name_H-M   'P 1'
#
loop_
_entity.id
_entity.type
_entity.pdbx_description
1 polymer ?
#
loop_
_entity_poly.entity_id
_entity_poly.type
_entity_poly.pdbx_seq_one_letter_code
_entity_poly.pdbx_strand_id
1 'polypeptide(L)'
;MRICLVTPFAWSQPHDVNEHVAGIAVELNELDHSVTVLAPSTRARDLTAGRRALQDGADAPLIALGPAMPISRRSRVGLPVGVLANLSLALERGRYDVVHGFEPGLPSLSYLALREARALSVASFFSPERLGYPPGKAQRAKLLARIDALVAASPEMAHAAAVRFPGEYRIVDVGVDPDLFQSNGKQPLVVVEWRPGERSLTRAALRAMGELPDWELTFLRTKPLTGRPSVPPRLRGRVHVRTGRDGRARAPLLKETAIFVPALDGLQRVSLEAAAAGAAIASPPGVEQQPELAAAALARLAENEPLRKKLGDEARRSIEGRAFVDVARELDEVYRSIAGRRRTRRPAEPLADREWILCDLHMHTSWSHDCGVEPDELVEHAIAQGLGAIAVTDHNAFGGALQAAEFARDTPLVVIPGEEVKTSSQGEVIGLFLSEEIPRGMSFGDTIAAIRGQGGVVYLPHPFDRLHSIPDAATLRRHLAEIDVFEVYNARLLFEAYNDEALRFARKYNLTMGAGSDAHVLQGVGTGGLRMRAFHDRDEFLLSLRTAEVLRRPKSLAYLQSLKWMAQVKERVR
;
A
#
# COMPACT_ATOMS: atom_id res chain seq x y z
N MET A 1 9.42 13.00 7.34
CA MET A 1 8.10 12.49 6.86
C MET A 1 7.32 11.95 8.04
N ARG A 2 5.98 11.99 8.02
CA ARG A 2 5.12 11.29 9.00
C ARG A 2 4.82 9.87 8.51
N ILE A 3 5.29 8.86 9.23
CA ILE A 3 5.22 7.45 8.81
C ILE A 3 4.33 6.68 9.79
N CYS A 4 3.38 5.93 9.25
CA CYS A 4 2.52 5.03 10.00
C CYS A 4 2.92 3.58 9.70
N LEU A 5 3.48 2.88 10.69
CA LEU A 5 3.76 1.45 10.60
C LEU A 5 2.57 0.66 11.15
N VAL A 6 2.08 -0.34 10.42
CA VAL A 6 0.88 -1.10 10.82
C VAL A 6 1.19 -2.58 10.90
N THR A 7 1.11 -3.12 12.12
CA THR A 7 1.31 -4.56 12.35
C THR A 7 -0.02 -5.29 12.55
N PRO A 8 -0.15 -6.54 12.05
CA PRO A 8 -1.37 -7.31 12.23
C PRO A 8 -1.40 -8.06 13.57
N PHE A 9 -0.30 -8.07 14.31
CA PHE A 9 -0.13 -8.86 15.52
C PHE A 9 -0.32 -8.03 16.78
N ALA A 10 -0.92 -8.63 17.81
CA ALA A 10 -1.19 -7.94 19.06
C ALA A 10 0.13 -7.45 19.71
N TRP A 11 0.28 -6.13 19.88
CA TRP A 11 1.47 -5.50 20.45
C TRP A 11 1.77 -5.99 21.88
N SER A 12 0.75 -6.44 22.59
CA SER A 12 0.84 -7.03 23.91
C SER A 12 1.56 -8.39 23.97
N GLN A 13 1.78 -9.04 22.82
CA GLN A 13 2.34 -10.39 22.72
C GLN A 13 3.66 -10.36 21.92
N PRO A 14 4.68 -11.13 22.34
CA PRO A 14 5.91 -11.27 21.57
C PRO A 14 5.65 -11.87 20.18
N HIS A 15 6.17 -11.19 19.15
CA HIS A 15 6.04 -11.58 17.75
C HIS A 15 7.23 -11.05 16.94
N ASP A 16 7.78 -11.87 16.05
CA ASP A 16 8.93 -11.56 15.19
C ASP A 16 8.73 -10.27 14.37
N VAL A 17 7.55 -10.11 13.78
CA VAL A 17 7.16 -8.89 13.06
C VAL A 17 7.02 -7.68 13.99
N ASN A 18 6.51 -7.84 15.23
CA ASN A 18 6.43 -6.70 16.17
C ASN A 18 7.83 -6.26 16.62
N GLU A 19 8.75 -7.21 16.83
CA GLU A 19 10.16 -6.91 17.11
C GLU A 19 10.80 -6.15 15.94
N HIS A 20 10.51 -6.57 14.69
CA HIS A 20 10.97 -5.88 13.51
C HIS A 20 10.44 -4.44 13.44
N VAL A 21 9.12 -4.28 13.55
CA VAL A 21 8.44 -2.97 13.53
C VAL A 21 8.95 -2.05 14.65
N ALA A 22 9.16 -2.58 15.85
CA ALA A 22 9.68 -1.79 16.97
C ALA A 22 11.11 -1.30 16.71
N GLY A 23 12.00 -2.17 16.19
CA GLY A 23 13.38 -1.79 15.87
C GLY A 23 13.45 -0.73 14.78
N ILE A 24 12.77 -0.93 13.65
CA ILE A 24 12.78 0.06 12.56
C ILE A 24 12.07 1.36 12.96
N ALA A 25 11.09 1.34 13.87
CA ALA A 25 10.41 2.55 14.31
C ALA A 25 11.37 3.49 15.07
N VAL A 26 12.27 2.94 15.87
CA VAL A 26 13.30 3.73 16.57
C VAL A 26 14.24 4.36 15.56
N GLU A 27 14.82 3.55 14.68
CA GLU A 27 15.82 4.01 13.71
C GLU A 27 15.25 4.98 12.67
N LEU A 28 13.99 4.81 12.24
CA LEU A 28 13.33 5.78 11.38
C LEU A 28 13.10 7.12 12.08
N ASN A 29 12.86 7.15 13.41
CA ASN A 29 12.80 8.43 14.13
C ASN A 29 14.17 9.12 14.18
N GLU A 30 15.27 8.35 14.32
CA GLU A 30 16.64 8.88 14.25
C GLU A 30 17.01 9.43 12.85
N LEU A 31 16.27 9.03 11.81
CA LEU A 31 16.39 9.55 10.43
C LEU A 31 15.45 10.75 10.16
N ASP A 32 15.08 11.52 11.18
CA ASP A 32 14.18 12.69 11.09
C ASP A 32 12.77 12.39 10.55
N HIS A 33 12.28 11.16 10.74
CA HIS A 33 10.87 10.85 10.56
C HIS A 33 10.10 10.95 11.86
N SER A 34 8.78 11.19 11.75
CA SER A 34 7.84 11.06 12.86
C SER A 34 7.10 9.75 12.66
N VAL A 35 7.35 8.76 13.52
CA VAL A 35 6.83 7.40 13.36
C VAL A 35 5.74 7.09 14.37
N THR A 36 4.59 6.63 13.89
CA THR A 36 3.51 6.07 14.70
C THR A 36 3.27 4.62 14.33
N VAL A 37 3.16 3.75 15.33
CA VAL A 37 2.77 2.35 15.15
C VAL A 37 1.29 2.17 15.43
N LEU A 38 0.54 1.62 14.46
CA LEU A 38 -0.83 1.15 14.66
C LEU A 38 -0.81 -0.37 14.85
N ALA A 39 -1.40 -0.83 15.94
CA ALA A 39 -1.43 -2.26 16.26
C ALA A 39 -2.73 -2.64 16.98
N PRO A 40 -3.16 -3.91 16.91
CA PRO A 40 -4.07 -4.44 17.91
C PRO A 40 -3.35 -4.65 19.24
N SER A 41 -4.08 -4.72 20.35
CA SER A 41 -3.52 -5.13 21.65
C SER A 41 -4.56 -5.82 22.52
N THR A 42 -4.13 -6.78 23.35
CA THR A 42 -4.97 -7.43 24.37
C THR A 42 -4.77 -6.86 25.76
N ARG A 43 -3.89 -5.87 25.95
CA ARG A 43 -3.63 -5.22 27.25
C ARG A 43 -4.54 -4.01 27.40
N ALA A 44 -5.31 -3.96 28.47
CA ALA A 44 -6.23 -2.86 28.75
C ALA A 44 -5.53 -1.48 28.76
N ARG A 45 -4.34 -1.40 29.38
CA ARG A 45 -3.55 -0.15 29.43
C ARG A 45 -3.20 0.39 28.03
N ASP A 46 -2.84 -0.50 27.10
CA ASP A 46 -2.46 -0.11 25.74
C ASP A 46 -3.70 0.43 25.00
N LEU A 47 -4.86 -0.22 25.16
CA LEU A 47 -6.13 0.20 24.57
C LEU A 47 -6.62 1.54 25.12
N THR A 48 -6.48 1.78 26.43
CA THR A 48 -6.80 3.07 27.04
C THR A 48 -5.88 4.18 26.53
N ALA A 49 -4.58 3.91 26.43
CA ALA A 49 -3.62 4.86 25.87
C ALA A 49 -3.91 5.18 24.40
N GLY A 50 -4.22 4.16 23.59
CA GLY A 50 -4.59 4.34 22.18
C GLY A 50 -5.86 5.20 22.00
N ARG A 51 -6.88 5.00 22.84
CA ARG A 51 -8.09 5.84 22.80
C ARG A 51 -7.81 7.30 23.13
N ARG A 52 -6.96 7.57 24.13
CA ARG A 52 -6.53 8.95 24.47
C ARG A 52 -5.74 9.57 23.33
N ALA A 53 -4.77 8.85 22.77
CA ALA A 53 -4.01 9.31 21.62
C ALA A 53 -4.92 9.68 20.44
N LEU A 54 -5.96 8.90 20.15
CA LEU A 54 -6.92 9.24 19.09
C LEU A 54 -7.69 10.53 19.38
N GLN A 55 -8.03 10.81 20.64
CA GLN A 55 -8.68 12.05 21.06
C GLN A 55 -7.72 13.24 20.91
N ASP A 56 -6.44 13.02 21.21
CA ASP A 56 -5.35 14.01 21.21
C ASP A 56 -4.60 14.05 19.86
N GLY A 57 -5.35 14.08 18.74
CA GLY A 57 -4.79 14.30 17.41
C GLY A 57 -4.03 13.12 16.77
N ALA A 58 -4.06 11.93 17.38
CA ALA A 58 -3.33 10.73 16.95
C ALA A 58 -1.80 10.90 16.92
N ASP A 59 -1.25 11.69 17.85
CA ASP A 59 0.18 11.92 18.00
C ASP A 59 0.75 11.07 19.14
N ALA A 60 1.11 9.83 18.83
CA ALA A 60 1.73 8.90 19.78
C ALA A 60 2.64 7.90 19.05
N PRO A 61 3.69 7.36 19.72
CA PRO A 61 4.55 6.35 19.12
C PRO A 61 3.80 5.02 18.89
N LEU A 62 2.78 4.72 19.69
CA LEU A 62 1.92 3.54 19.55
C LEU A 62 0.47 3.91 19.79
N ILE A 63 -0.41 3.53 18.86
CA ILE A 63 -1.86 3.63 19.01
C ILE A 63 -2.46 2.23 18.89
N ALA A 64 -2.88 1.67 20.02
CA ALA A 64 -3.58 0.40 20.04
C ALA A 64 -5.07 0.62 19.69
N LEU A 65 -5.50 0.13 18.52
CA LEU A 65 -6.82 0.49 17.97
C LEU A 65 -7.96 -0.42 18.42
N GLY A 66 -7.65 -1.58 18.99
CA GLY A 66 -8.65 -2.51 19.50
C GLY A 66 -8.08 -3.90 19.84
N PRO A 67 -8.92 -4.77 20.42
CA PRO A 67 -8.54 -6.14 20.71
C PRO A 67 -8.34 -6.94 19.42
N ALA A 68 -7.31 -7.79 19.42
CA ALA A 68 -7.16 -8.84 18.42
C ALA A 68 -7.87 -10.10 18.92
N MET A 69 -9.00 -10.46 18.29
CA MET A 69 -9.71 -11.71 18.60
C MET A 69 -9.10 -12.85 17.79
N PRO A 70 -8.41 -13.82 18.41
CA PRO A 70 -7.70 -14.86 17.68
C PRO A 70 -8.67 -15.70 16.84
N ILE A 71 -8.33 -15.92 15.56
CA ILE A 71 -9.16 -16.71 14.63
C ILE A 71 -9.31 -18.17 15.12
N SER A 72 -8.35 -18.65 15.90
CA SER A 72 -8.42 -19.94 16.59
C SER A 72 -7.54 -19.90 17.84
N ARG A 73 -7.71 -20.86 18.77
CA ARG A 73 -6.86 -21.00 19.98
C ARG A 73 -5.36 -21.15 19.67
N ARG A 74 -4.99 -21.47 18.42
CA ARG A 74 -3.60 -21.63 17.95
C ARG A 74 -3.13 -20.46 17.07
N SER A 75 -4.03 -19.57 16.64
CA SER A 75 -3.71 -18.45 15.75
C SER A 75 -3.24 -17.24 16.56
N ARG A 76 -2.14 -16.62 16.12
CA ARG A 76 -1.71 -15.29 16.58
C ARG A 76 -2.29 -14.14 15.74
N VAL A 77 -2.98 -14.48 14.64
CA VAL A 77 -3.71 -13.54 13.80
C VAL A 77 -5.08 -13.35 14.43
N GLY A 78 -5.35 -12.13 14.87
CA GLY A 78 -6.66 -11.76 15.40
C GLY A 78 -7.46 -10.97 14.38
N LEU A 79 -8.75 -11.29 14.24
CA LEU A 79 -9.66 -10.43 13.50
C LEU A 79 -9.87 -9.16 14.32
N PRO A 80 -9.58 -7.98 13.76
CA PRO A 80 -9.89 -6.72 14.44
C PRO A 80 -11.42 -6.57 14.53
N VAL A 81 -11.96 -6.50 15.75
CA VAL A 81 -13.40 -6.28 15.99
C VAL A 81 -13.64 -4.82 16.34
N GLY A 82 -14.53 -4.15 15.60
CA GLY A 82 -14.88 -2.74 15.86
C GLY A 82 -13.75 -1.74 15.62
N VAL A 83 -12.68 -2.13 14.92
CA VAL A 83 -11.47 -1.31 14.75
C VAL A 83 -11.55 -0.33 13.58
N LEU A 84 -12.46 -0.54 12.62
CA LEU A 84 -12.51 0.26 11.39
C LEU A 84 -12.70 1.76 11.65
N ALA A 85 -13.59 2.14 12.57
CA ALA A 85 -13.80 3.55 12.92
C ALA A 85 -12.54 4.17 13.54
N ASN A 86 -11.91 3.47 14.49
CA ASN A 86 -10.67 3.92 15.12
C ASN A 86 -9.52 4.00 14.12
N LEU A 87 -9.41 3.04 13.20
CA LEU A 87 -8.41 3.04 12.14
C LEU A 87 -8.61 4.23 11.18
N SER A 88 -9.83 4.44 10.71
CA SER A 88 -10.17 5.57 9.85
C SER A 88 -9.79 6.89 10.53
N LEU A 89 -10.18 7.05 11.81
CA LEU A 89 -9.84 8.21 12.62
C LEU A 89 -8.32 8.38 12.79
N ALA A 90 -7.59 7.28 13.04
CA ALA A 90 -6.13 7.29 13.19
C ALA A 90 -5.43 7.75 11.92
N LEU A 91 -5.84 7.22 10.77
CA LEU A 91 -5.27 7.53 9.46
C LEU A 91 -5.58 8.97 9.05
N GLU A 92 -6.79 9.46 9.35
CA GLU A 92 -7.19 10.83 9.03
C GLU A 92 -6.50 11.88 9.91
N ARG A 93 -6.51 11.67 11.24
CA ARG A 93 -5.88 12.60 12.19
C ARG A 93 -4.36 12.57 12.12
N GLY A 94 -3.78 11.39 11.91
CA GLY A 94 -2.33 11.22 11.86
C GLY A 94 -1.65 11.91 10.68
N ARG A 95 -2.39 12.24 9.61
CA ARG A 95 -1.91 12.97 8.40
C ARG A 95 -0.58 12.40 7.88
N TYR A 96 -0.51 11.08 7.78
CA TYR A 96 0.71 10.38 7.38
C TYR A 96 1.05 10.64 5.91
N ASP A 97 2.34 10.73 5.62
CA ASP A 97 2.89 10.73 4.26
C ASP A 97 2.97 9.31 3.72
N VAL A 98 3.30 8.35 4.59
CA VAL A 98 3.43 6.92 4.27
C VAL A 98 2.67 6.07 5.29
N VAL A 99 1.94 5.06 4.82
CA VAL A 99 1.36 3.97 5.61
C VAL A 99 2.00 2.65 5.17
N HIS A 100 2.78 2.04 6.04
CA HIS A 100 3.45 0.78 5.79
C HIS A 100 2.74 -0.36 6.54
N GLY A 101 2.05 -1.24 5.80
CA GLY A 101 1.41 -2.43 6.33
C GLY A 101 2.31 -3.67 6.28
N PHE A 102 2.46 -4.34 7.42
CA PHE A 102 3.25 -5.58 7.54
C PHE A 102 2.31 -6.80 7.42
N GLU A 103 2.68 -7.80 6.62
CA GLU A 103 1.92 -9.04 6.38
C GLU A 103 0.44 -8.80 5.99
N PRO A 104 0.14 -7.99 4.95
CA PRO A 104 -1.24 -7.75 4.51
C PRO A 104 -1.86 -8.96 3.80
N GLY A 105 -1.09 -10.06 3.66
CA GLY A 105 -1.54 -11.38 3.26
C GLY A 105 -2.46 -12.08 4.29
N LEU A 106 -2.79 -11.39 5.39
CA LEU A 106 -3.64 -11.84 6.48
C LEU A 106 -4.91 -10.97 6.60
N PRO A 107 -6.07 -11.53 7.03
CA PRO A 107 -7.27 -10.75 7.31
C PRO A 107 -7.07 -9.94 8.61
N SER A 108 -6.45 -8.77 8.48
CA SER A 108 -5.79 -8.09 9.61
C SER A 108 -5.89 -6.57 9.55
N LEU A 109 -5.38 -5.91 10.59
CA LEU A 109 -5.27 -4.46 10.64
C LEU A 109 -4.44 -3.89 9.49
N SER A 110 -3.32 -4.54 9.13
CA SER A 110 -2.47 -4.12 8.01
C SER A 110 -3.21 -4.11 6.68
N TYR A 111 -3.98 -5.17 6.40
CA TYR A 111 -4.81 -5.25 5.20
C TYR A 111 -5.84 -4.11 5.13
N LEU A 112 -6.53 -3.85 6.25
CA LEU A 112 -7.52 -2.78 6.32
C LEU A 112 -6.87 -1.40 6.17
N ALA A 113 -5.73 -1.18 6.83
CA ALA A 113 -5.01 0.08 6.77
C ALA A 113 -4.56 0.42 5.35
N LEU A 114 -4.01 -0.55 4.60
CA LEU A 114 -3.61 -0.32 3.21
C LEU A 114 -4.78 -0.04 2.27
N ARG A 115 -5.97 -0.58 2.58
CA ARG A 115 -7.18 -0.28 1.81
C ARG A 115 -7.72 1.12 2.07
N GLU A 116 -7.70 1.55 3.33
CA GLU A 116 -8.26 2.85 3.75
C GLU A 116 -7.26 4.01 3.67
N ALA A 117 -5.95 3.72 3.57
CA ALA A 117 -4.90 4.71 3.53
C ALA A 117 -5.11 5.71 2.39
N ARG A 118 -5.12 7.01 2.74
CA ARG A 118 -5.02 8.14 1.80
C ARG A 118 -3.58 8.59 1.59
N ALA A 119 -2.63 7.99 2.31
CA ALA A 119 -1.20 8.22 2.18
C ALA A 119 -0.59 7.32 1.10
N LEU A 120 0.69 7.52 0.78
CA LEU A 120 1.46 6.53 0.03
C LEU A 120 1.57 5.24 0.85
N SER A 121 1.54 4.09 0.20
CA SER A 121 1.33 2.80 0.87
C SER A 121 2.45 1.82 0.53
N VAL A 122 3.02 1.17 1.55
CA VAL A 122 4.04 0.13 1.40
C VAL A 122 3.55 -1.16 2.05
N ALA A 123 3.86 -2.30 1.44
CA ALA A 123 3.50 -3.62 1.96
C ALA A 123 4.73 -4.52 2.09
N SER A 124 5.06 -4.96 3.32
CA SER A 124 6.14 -5.92 3.58
C SER A 124 5.61 -7.32 3.87
N PHE A 125 6.26 -8.34 3.30
CA PHE A 125 5.96 -9.76 3.51
C PHE A 125 7.16 -10.49 4.12
N PHE A 126 6.91 -11.34 5.13
CA PHE A 126 7.97 -12.05 5.87
C PHE A 126 7.82 -13.56 5.90
N SER A 127 6.64 -14.11 5.57
CA SER A 127 6.43 -15.56 5.61
C SER A 127 5.50 -16.06 4.49
N PRO A 128 5.90 -17.10 3.73
CA PRO A 128 5.05 -17.71 2.70
C PRO A 128 3.72 -18.26 3.24
N GLU A 129 3.71 -18.69 4.51
CA GLU A 129 2.50 -19.22 5.17
C GLU A 129 1.43 -18.15 5.39
N ARG A 130 1.78 -16.87 5.34
CA ARG A 130 0.92 -15.73 5.70
C ARG A 130 0.37 -14.98 4.48
N LEU A 131 0.33 -15.64 3.32
CA LEU A 131 -0.16 -15.05 2.06
C LEU A 131 -1.63 -15.36 1.75
N GLY A 132 -2.31 -16.19 2.55
CA GLY A 132 -3.61 -16.78 2.23
C GLY A 132 -4.80 -15.82 2.04
N TYR A 133 -4.66 -14.53 2.33
CA TYR A 133 -5.71 -13.51 2.25
C TYR A 133 -5.25 -12.29 1.45
N PRO A 134 -6.12 -11.58 0.72
CA PRO A 134 -7.50 -11.94 0.46
C PRO A 134 -7.62 -13.14 -0.50
N PRO A 135 -8.65 -13.99 -0.35
CA PRO A 135 -8.84 -15.18 -1.16
C PRO A 135 -9.23 -14.88 -2.61
N GLY A 136 -10.03 -13.82 -2.83
CA GLY A 136 -10.52 -13.46 -4.16
C GLY A 136 -9.49 -12.70 -5.00
N LYS A 137 -9.37 -13.05 -6.29
CA LYS A 137 -8.51 -12.33 -7.25
C LYS A 137 -8.87 -10.84 -7.33
N ALA A 138 -10.16 -10.51 -7.39
CA ALA A 138 -10.64 -9.13 -7.41
C ALA A 138 -10.26 -8.35 -6.13
N GLN A 139 -10.31 -8.99 -4.96
CA GLN A 139 -9.91 -8.35 -3.70
C GLN A 139 -8.38 -8.10 -3.66
N ARG A 140 -7.58 -9.01 -4.21
CA ARG A 140 -6.13 -8.82 -4.35
C ARG A 140 -5.80 -7.68 -5.30
N ALA A 141 -6.46 -7.63 -6.47
CA ALA A 141 -6.30 -6.53 -7.41
C ALA A 141 -6.65 -5.18 -6.77
N LYS A 142 -7.75 -5.11 -6.02
CA LYS A 142 -8.13 -3.90 -5.27
C LYS A 142 -7.07 -3.49 -4.24
N LEU A 143 -6.48 -4.44 -3.51
CA LEU A 143 -5.40 -4.15 -2.57
C LEU A 143 -4.14 -3.65 -3.30
N LEU A 144 -3.71 -4.34 -4.36
CA LEU A 144 -2.52 -3.99 -5.15
C LEU A 144 -2.63 -2.60 -5.78
N ALA A 145 -3.83 -2.21 -6.25
CA ALA A 145 -4.08 -0.87 -6.76
C ALA A 145 -3.84 0.24 -5.72
N ARG A 146 -3.84 -0.10 -4.43
CA ARG A 146 -3.56 0.83 -3.33
C ARG A 146 -2.10 0.88 -2.92
N ILE A 147 -1.28 -0.11 -3.29
CA ILE A 147 0.10 -0.25 -2.82
C ILE A 147 1.06 0.43 -3.81
N ASP A 148 1.96 1.26 -3.30
CA ASP A 148 2.98 1.97 -4.09
C ASP A 148 4.30 1.21 -4.20
N ALA A 149 4.66 0.46 -3.17
CA ALA A 149 5.85 -0.38 -3.14
C ALA A 149 5.58 -1.70 -2.42
N LEU A 150 6.10 -2.78 -3.00
CA LEU A 150 6.09 -4.11 -2.40
C LEU A 150 7.48 -4.41 -1.88
N VAL A 151 7.56 -4.92 -0.66
CA VAL A 151 8.80 -5.26 0.03
C VAL A 151 8.74 -6.71 0.49
N ALA A 152 9.83 -7.44 0.35
CA ALA A 152 9.94 -8.81 0.83
C ALA A 152 11.21 -8.99 1.67
N ALA A 153 11.10 -9.81 2.71
CA ALA A 153 12.20 -10.11 3.62
C ALA A 153 13.35 -10.92 2.98
N SER A 154 13.12 -11.54 1.82
CA SER A 154 14.12 -12.31 1.08
C SER A 154 13.70 -12.52 -0.37
N PRO A 155 14.61 -12.94 -1.27
CA PRO A 155 14.27 -13.32 -2.65
C PRO A 155 13.23 -14.44 -2.75
N GLU A 156 13.33 -15.46 -1.88
CA GLU A 156 12.39 -16.58 -1.81
C GLU A 156 10.99 -16.09 -1.40
N MET A 157 10.94 -15.18 -0.43
CA MET A 157 9.69 -14.55 0.00
C MET A 157 9.09 -13.68 -1.11
N ALA A 158 9.91 -12.93 -1.86
CA ALA A 158 9.45 -12.16 -3.01
C ALA A 158 8.83 -13.07 -4.07
N HIS A 159 9.47 -14.20 -4.39
CA HIS A 159 8.95 -15.18 -5.33
C HIS A 159 7.60 -15.75 -4.86
N ALA A 160 7.52 -16.19 -3.60
CA ALA A 160 6.28 -16.71 -3.03
C ALA A 160 5.15 -15.66 -3.00
N ALA A 161 5.46 -14.42 -2.64
CA ALA A 161 4.50 -13.32 -2.62
C ALA A 161 4.02 -12.95 -4.02
N ALA A 162 4.91 -12.88 -5.01
CA ALA A 162 4.62 -12.50 -6.39
C ALA A 162 3.58 -13.41 -7.08
N VAL A 163 3.53 -14.70 -6.73
CA VAL A 163 2.49 -15.63 -7.22
C VAL A 163 1.09 -15.13 -6.91
N ARG A 164 0.92 -14.47 -5.75
CA ARG A 164 -0.40 -14.05 -5.25
C ARG A 164 -0.64 -12.55 -5.39
N PHE A 165 0.42 -11.78 -5.20
CA PHE A 165 0.48 -10.32 -5.28
C PHE A 165 1.51 -9.94 -6.35
N PRO A 166 1.16 -10.02 -7.64
CA PRO A 166 2.09 -9.71 -8.72
C PRO A 166 2.57 -8.26 -8.64
N GLY A 167 3.87 -8.06 -8.87
CA GLY A 167 4.53 -6.75 -8.87
C GLY A 167 6.03 -6.89 -8.67
N GLU A 168 6.73 -5.76 -8.73
CA GLU A 168 8.17 -5.68 -8.45
C GLU A 168 8.39 -5.52 -6.94
N TYR A 169 9.28 -6.35 -6.40
CA TYR A 169 9.60 -6.37 -4.97
C TYR A 169 10.98 -5.79 -4.73
N ARG A 170 11.07 -4.90 -3.74
CA ARG A 170 12.35 -4.52 -3.14
C ARG A 170 12.66 -5.51 -2.02
N ILE A 171 13.86 -6.09 -2.04
CA ILE A 171 14.32 -6.95 -0.95
C ILE A 171 14.84 -6.05 0.15
N VAL A 172 14.30 -6.23 1.36
CA VAL A 172 14.74 -5.54 2.58
C VAL A 172 14.79 -6.58 3.69
N ASP A 173 15.99 -6.84 4.21
CA ASP A 173 16.24 -7.91 5.18
C ASP A 173 15.54 -7.68 6.53
N VAL A 174 15.44 -8.74 7.33
CA VAL A 174 14.94 -8.64 8.71
C VAL A 174 16.01 -8.03 9.61
N GLY A 175 15.74 -6.83 10.14
CA GLY A 175 16.70 -6.15 11.04
C GLY A 175 16.98 -6.88 12.34
N VAL A 176 18.23 -6.85 12.81
CA VAL A 176 18.71 -7.36 14.11
C VAL A 176 19.41 -6.24 14.92
N ASP A 177 19.46 -6.39 16.24
CA ASP A 177 20.21 -5.50 17.14
C ASP A 177 21.56 -6.15 17.46
N PRO A 178 22.66 -5.79 16.77
CA PRO A 178 23.96 -6.44 16.96
C PRO A 178 24.52 -6.25 18.38
N ASP A 179 24.25 -5.10 19.01
CA ASP A 179 24.75 -4.77 20.35
C ASP A 179 24.05 -5.62 21.42
N LEU A 180 22.75 -5.85 21.26
CA LEU A 180 21.99 -6.75 22.13
C LEU A 180 22.56 -8.17 22.11
N PHE A 181 23.13 -8.64 21.00
CA PHE A 181 23.65 -10.01 20.86
C PHE A 181 25.18 -10.11 20.97
N GLN A 182 25.88 -9.01 21.25
CA GLN A 182 27.34 -9.05 21.41
C GLN A 182 27.78 -10.11 22.42
N SER A 183 28.63 -11.03 21.96
CA SER A 183 29.16 -12.15 22.75
C SER A 183 29.97 -11.66 23.94
N ASN A 184 29.79 -12.30 25.09
CA ASN A 184 30.58 -12.13 26.31
C ASN A 184 31.50 -13.33 26.60
N GLY A 185 31.61 -14.27 25.66
CA GLY A 185 32.37 -15.52 25.80
C GLY A 185 31.56 -16.71 25.31
N LYS A 186 32.20 -17.63 24.57
CA LYS A 186 31.55 -18.84 24.06
C LYS A 186 31.74 -19.99 25.02
N GLN A 187 30.65 -20.66 25.37
CA GLN A 187 30.64 -21.90 26.16
C GLN A 187 30.55 -23.09 25.21
N PRO A 188 30.91 -24.33 25.63
CA PRO A 188 30.64 -25.55 24.88
C PRO A 188 29.13 -25.87 24.88
N LEU A 189 28.35 -24.95 24.30
CA LEU A 189 26.89 -24.94 24.28
C LEU A 189 26.40 -24.97 22.84
N VAL A 190 25.57 -25.98 22.56
CA VAL A 190 24.77 -26.07 21.36
C VAL A 190 23.37 -25.54 21.66
N VAL A 191 22.85 -24.67 20.80
CA VAL A 191 21.44 -24.27 20.82
C VAL A 191 20.76 -24.75 19.55
N VAL A 192 19.65 -25.46 19.69
CA VAL A 192 18.81 -25.91 18.58
C VAL A 192 17.48 -25.17 18.68
N GLU A 193 17.09 -24.41 17.65
CA GLU A 193 15.71 -23.93 17.58
C GLU A 193 14.79 -25.15 17.45
N TRP A 194 13.82 -25.24 18.36
CA TRP A 194 12.99 -26.44 18.48
C TRP A 194 11.57 -26.21 17.95
N ARG A 195 11.15 -27.14 17.09
CA ARG A 195 9.78 -27.27 16.58
C ARG A 195 9.23 -28.66 16.92
N PRO A 196 7.99 -28.77 17.46
CA PRO A 196 7.38 -30.07 17.76
C PRO A 196 7.26 -31.02 16.56
N GLY A 197 7.10 -30.47 15.35
CA GLY A 197 6.99 -31.23 14.11
C GLY A 197 8.31 -31.84 13.63
N GLU A 198 9.45 -31.26 14.02
CA GLU A 198 10.77 -31.61 13.49
C GLU A 198 11.47 -32.70 14.32
N ARG A 199 10.81 -33.85 14.41
CA ARG A 199 11.30 -34.99 15.20
C ARG A 199 12.62 -35.56 14.69
N SER A 200 12.87 -35.53 13.38
CA SER A 200 14.11 -36.04 12.79
C SER A 200 15.30 -35.18 13.16
N LEU A 201 15.20 -33.85 12.99
CA LEU A 201 16.24 -32.91 13.44
C LEU A 201 16.52 -33.03 14.94
N THR A 202 15.46 -33.07 15.76
CA THR A 202 15.57 -33.23 17.22
C THR A 202 16.32 -34.53 17.58
N ARG A 203 15.98 -35.65 16.95
CA ARG A 203 16.65 -36.95 17.19
C ARG A 203 18.10 -36.95 16.71
N ALA A 204 18.37 -36.34 15.56
CA ALA A 204 19.71 -36.26 15.01
C ALA A 204 20.64 -35.45 15.94
N ALA A 205 20.20 -34.27 16.40
CA ALA A 205 20.96 -33.47 17.36
C ALA A 205 21.22 -34.23 18.68
N LEU A 206 20.21 -34.90 19.24
CA LEU A 206 20.37 -35.72 20.45
C LEU A 206 21.32 -36.91 20.27
N ARG A 207 21.37 -37.51 19.07
CA ARG A 207 22.34 -38.57 18.76
C ARG A 207 23.76 -38.02 18.79
N ALA A 208 24.01 -36.89 18.13
CA ALA A 208 25.34 -36.25 18.13
C ALA A 208 25.81 -35.88 19.55
N MET A 209 24.92 -35.38 20.41
CA MET A 209 25.26 -35.09 21.82
C MET A 209 25.65 -36.32 22.65
N GLY A 210 25.32 -37.52 22.18
CA GLY A 210 25.78 -38.78 22.78
C GLY A 210 27.30 -38.95 22.73
N GLU A 211 27.94 -38.41 21.68
CA GLU A 211 29.38 -38.53 21.42
C GLU A 211 30.18 -37.30 21.92
N LEU A 212 29.50 -36.27 22.46
CA LEU A 212 30.10 -35.02 22.90
C LEU A 212 29.90 -34.82 24.41
N PRO A 213 30.71 -35.44 25.29
CA PRO A 213 30.46 -35.46 26.74
C PRO A 213 30.59 -34.08 27.40
N ASP A 214 31.50 -33.23 26.91
CA ASP A 214 31.80 -31.90 27.48
C ASP A 214 30.87 -30.78 26.99
N TRP A 215 29.90 -31.13 26.14
CA TRP A 215 28.97 -30.18 25.55
C TRP A 215 27.59 -30.25 26.19
N GLU A 216 26.96 -29.08 26.32
CA GLU A 216 25.56 -28.93 26.68
C GLU A 216 24.69 -28.63 25.44
N LEU A 217 23.43 -29.04 25.50
CA LEU A 217 22.44 -28.75 24.46
C LEU A 217 21.23 -28.04 25.07
N THR A 218 20.86 -26.90 24.53
CA THR A 218 19.60 -26.23 24.84
C THR A 218 18.66 -26.22 23.64
N PHE A 219 17.48 -26.81 23.80
CA PHE A 219 16.37 -26.60 22.87
C PHE A 219 15.71 -25.25 23.14
N LEU A 220 15.82 -24.34 22.17
CA LEU A 220 15.21 -23.02 22.22
C LEU A 220 13.81 -23.06 21.61
N ARG A 221 12.80 -22.76 22.42
CA ARG A 221 11.41 -22.59 21.97
C ARG A 221 11.13 -21.11 21.71
N THR A 222 10.72 -20.81 20.49
CA THR A 222 10.35 -19.46 20.05
C THR A 222 8.82 -19.26 19.98
N LYS A 223 8.06 -20.37 20.06
CA LYS A 223 6.58 -20.42 20.12
C LYS A 223 6.10 -20.82 21.53
N PRO A 224 4.82 -20.57 21.91
CA PRO A 224 4.28 -20.91 23.22
C PRO A 224 4.30 -22.42 23.47
N LEU A 225 4.05 -22.84 24.71
CA LEU A 225 4.23 -24.22 25.15
C LEU A 225 3.29 -25.19 24.39
N THR A 226 3.85 -25.92 23.42
CA THR A 226 3.14 -26.95 22.64
C THR A 226 3.62 -28.37 22.96
N GLY A 227 4.68 -28.50 23.76
CA GLY A 227 5.25 -29.77 24.19
C GLY A 227 6.66 -29.64 24.75
N ARG A 228 7.29 -30.80 25.00
CA ARG A 228 8.71 -30.93 25.35
C ARG A 228 9.36 -32.01 24.47
N PRO A 229 10.61 -31.83 24.03
CA PRO A 229 11.36 -32.90 23.38
C PRO A 229 11.54 -34.09 24.33
N SER A 230 11.54 -35.30 23.78
CA SER A 230 11.89 -36.50 24.54
C SER A 230 13.40 -36.57 24.68
N VAL A 231 13.90 -36.52 25.92
CA VAL A 231 15.33 -36.54 26.24
C VAL A 231 15.72 -37.93 26.77
N PRO A 232 16.68 -38.64 26.12
CA PRO A 232 17.18 -39.93 26.60
C PRO A 232 17.75 -39.83 28.04
N PRO A 233 17.59 -40.87 28.89
CA PRO A 233 18.08 -40.84 30.28
C PRO A 233 19.55 -40.43 30.42
N ARG A 234 20.42 -40.92 29.52
CA ARG A 234 21.87 -40.62 29.50
C ARG A 234 22.21 -39.13 29.26
N LEU A 235 21.26 -38.32 28.78
CA LEU A 235 21.46 -36.91 28.45
C LEU A 235 20.71 -35.94 29.37
N ARG A 236 19.95 -36.43 30.36
CA ARG A 236 19.05 -35.58 31.18
C ARG A 236 19.76 -34.49 31.99
N GLY A 237 21.06 -34.64 32.27
CA GLY A 237 21.87 -33.63 32.95
C GLY A 237 22.50 -32.56 32.06
N ARG A 238 22.50 -32.76 30.72
CA ARG A 238 23.18 -31.88 29.74
C ARG A 238 22.25 -31.29 28.69
N VAL A 239 20.97 -31.66 28.73
CA VAL A 239 19.96 -31.22 27.76
C VAL A 239 18.89 -30.41 28.48
N HIS A 240 18.78 -29.14 28.08
CA HIS A 240 17.85 -28.19 28.66
C HIS A 240 16.83 -27.71 27.62
N VAL A 241 15.72 -27.15 28.10
CA VAL A 241 14.69 -26.54 27.26
C VAL A 241 14.43 -25.14 27.77
N ARG A 242 14.73 -24.13 26.95
CA ARG A 242 14.48 -22.72 27.27
C ARG A 242 13.45 -22.14 26.33
N THR A 243 12.77 -21.07 26.76
CA THR A 243 11.73 -20.39 25.96
C THR A 243 12.11 -18.93 25.84
N GLY A 244 12.45 -18.50 24.63
CA GLY A 244 12.82 -17.14 24.29
C GLY A 244 11.93 -16.64 23.16
N ARG A 245 10.87 -15.91 23.51
CA ARG A 245 9.83 -15.48 22.56
C ARG A 245 10.12 -14.13 21.91
N ASP A 246 11.06 -13.37 22.45
CA ASP A 246 11.59 -12.11 21.90
C ASP A 246 13.12 -12.08 22.04
N GLY A 247 13.75 -11.13 21.35
CA GLY A 247 15.21 -11.01 21.26
C GLY A 247 15.86 -10.82 22.63
N ARG A 248 15.25 -10.01 23.51
CA ARG A 248 15.74 -9.81 24.88
C ARG A 248 15.74 -11.10 25.70
N ALA A 249 14.72 -11.95 25.55
CA ALA A 249 14.68 -13.25 26.20
C ALA A 249 15.64 -14.29 25.57
N ARG A 250 16.00 -14.13 24.29
CA ARG A 250 16.94 -15.00 23.57
C ARG A 250 18.40 -14.61 23.81
N ALA A 251 18.69 -13.32 23.97
CA ALA A 251 20.05 -12.77 24.02
C ALA A 251 20.96 -13.43 25.07
N PRO A 252 20.57 -13.62 26.34
CA PRO A 252 21.44 -14.26 27.32
C PRO A 252 21.91 -15.65 26.90
N LEU A 253 21.03 -16.43 26.25
CA LEU A 253 21.36 -17.76 25.74
C LEU A 253 22.27 -17.69 24.50
N LEU A 254 21.92 -16.84 23.53
CA LEU A 254 22.64 -16.78 22.24
C LEU A 254 24.05 -16.20 22.39
N LYS A 255 24.28 -15.28 23.34
CA LYS A 255 25.61 -14.73 23.63
C LYS A 255 26.63 -15.82 23.95
N GLU A 256 26.22 -16.79 24.77
CA GLU A 256 27.07 -17.90 25.22
C GLU A 256 27.14 -19.07 24.21
N THR A 257 26.26 -19.08 23.21
CA THR A 257 26.12 -20.19 22.25
C THR A 257 27.32 -20.27 21.30
N ALA A 258 28.01 -21.41 21.27
CA ALA A 258 29.10 -21.67 20.32
C ALA A 258 28.59 -22.23 18.99
N ILE A 259 27.56 -23.08 19.01
CA ILE A 259 26.97 -23.70 17.82
C ILE A 259 25.46 -23.50 17.84
N PHE A 260 24.90 -22.93 16.78
CA PHE A 260 23.47 -22.78 16.61
C PHE A 260 22.96 -23.66 15.46
N VAL A 261 21.91 -24.43 15.72
CA VAL A 261 21.20 -25.24 14.72
C VAL A 261 19.82 -24.62 14.50
N PRO A 262 19.54 -24.04 13.33
CA PRO A 262 18.22 -23.52 13.02
C PRO A 262 17.20 -24.66 12.87
N ALA A 263 15.95 -24.36 13.18
CA ALA A 263 14.83 -25.22 12.81
C ALA A 263 14.56 -25.09 11.30
N LEU A 264 14.01 -26.14 10.69
CA LEU A 264 13.63 -26.13 9.27
C LEU A 264 12.56 -25.06 9.00
N ASP A 265 11.50 -25.06 9.81
CA ASP A 265 10.46 -24.02 9.81
C ASP A 265 10.71 -23.00 10.93
N GLY A 266 11.98 -22.65 11.10
CA GLY A 266 12.50 -21.70 12.09
C GLY A 266 12.09 -20.25 11.82
N LEU A 267 12.43 -19.37 12.76
CA LEU A 267 12.33 -17.93 12.51
C LEU A 267 13.67 -17.46 11.94
N GLN A 268 13.67 -16.90 10.72
CA GLN A 268 14.88 -16.34 10.07
C GLN A 268 15.66 -15.40 11.02
N ARG A 269 14.92 -14.56 11.77
CA ARG A 269 15.45 -13.66 12.80
C ARG A 269 16.38 -14.37 13.79
N VAL A 270 16.05 -15.57 14.25
CA VAL A 270 16.82 -16.25 15.30
C VAL A 270 18.19 -16.70 14.78
N SER A 271 18.26 -17.09 13.51
CA SER A 271 19.54 -17.37 12.85
C SER A 271 20.40 -16.11 12.74
N LEU A 272 19.79 -14.95 12.42
CA LEU A 272 20.50 -13.66 12.38
C LEU A 272 20.99 -13.23 13.77
N GLU A 273 20.20 -13.46 14.82
CA GLU A 273 20.60 -13.17 16.21
C GLU A 273 21.74 -14.08 16.67
N ALA A 274 21.71 -15.36 16.32
CA ALA A 274 22.80 -16.29 16.60
C ALA A 274 24.08 -15.91 15.84
N ALA A 275 23.93 -15.48 14.58
CA ALA A 275 25.02 -14.96 13.76
C ALA A 275 25.61 -13.66 14.33
N ALA A 276 24.76 -12.73 14.78
CA ALA A 276 25.18 -11.51 15.47
C ALA A 276 25.97 -11.81 16.75
N ALA A 277 25.58 -12.86 17.46
CA ALA A 277 26.33 -13.36 18.61
C ALA A 277 27.64 -14.07 18.23
N GLY A 278 27.91 -14.33 16.95
CA GLY A 278 29.09 -15.07 16.49
C GLY A 278 29.02 -16.58 16.79
N ALA A 279 27.82 -17.16 16.85
CA ALA A 279 27.66 -18.61 16.90
C ALA A 279 27.92 -19.21 15.51
N ALA A 280 28.59 -20.36 15.45
CA ALA A 280 28.72 -21.10 14.20
C ALA A 280 27.37 -21.73 13.83
N ILE A 281 26.87 -21.44 12.62
CA ILE A 281 25.57 -21.93 12.15
C ILE A 281 25.71 -23.31 11.52
N ALA A 282 25.11 -24.33 12.13
CA ALA A 282 25.12 -25.72 11.67
C ALA A 282 23.93 -26.02 10.76
N SER A 283 23.92 -25.43 9.56
CA SER A 283 22.86 -25.61 8.55
C SER A 283 23.44 -25.82 7.15
N PRO A 284 24.12 -26.95 6.88
CA PRO A 284 24.67 -27.22 5.56
C PRO A 284 23.57 -27.34 4.48
N PRO A 285 23.93 -27.20 3.18
CA PRO A 285 22.99 -27.44 2.08
C PRO A 285 22.37 -28.85 2.16
N GLY A 286 21.07 -28.97 1.85
CA GLY A 286 20.36 -30.25 1.83
C GLY A 286 19.73 -30.68 3.17
N VAL A 287 19.85 -29.87 4.23
CA VAL A 287 19.32 -30.19 5.58
C VAL A 287 17.80 -30.39 5.60
N GLU A 288 17.06 -29.73 4.72
CA GLU A 288 15.61 -29.93 4.57
C GLU A 288 15.28 -31.35 4.10
N GLN A 289 16.08 -31.91 3.19
CA GLN A 289 15.89 -33.26 2.65
C GLN A 289 16.52 -34.32 3.58
N GLN A 290 17.63 -34.00 4.24
CA GLN A 290 18.36 -34.89 5.13
C GLN A 290 18.79 -34.19 6.44
N PRO A 291 17.92 -34.17 7.46
CA PRO A 291 18.19 -33.50 8.74
C PRO A 291 19.43 -34.01 9.49
N GLU A 292 19.90 -35.22 9.22
CA GLU A 292 21.13 -35.79 9.78
C GLU A 292 22.38 -34.97 9.41
N LEU A 293 22.36 -34.23 8.30
CA LEU A 293 23.45 -33.34 7.91
C LEU A 293 23.69 -32.22 8.94
N ALA A 294 22.64 -31.74 9.61
CA ALA A 294 22.76 -30.75 10.68
C ALA A 294 23.50 -31.34 11.90
N ALA A 295 23.26 -32.62 12.22
CA ALA A 295 23.94 -33.31 13.31
C ALA A 295 25.41 -33.59 12.98
N ALA A 296 25.72 -33.95 11.73
CA ALA A 296 27.09 -34.11 11.27
C ALA A 296 27.86 -32.76 11.31
N ALA A 297 27.22 -31.67 10.88
CA ALA A 297 27.80 -30.32 10.98
C ALA A 297 28.03 -29.91 12.43
N LEU A 298 27.06 -30.16 13.32
CA LEU A 298 27.18 -29.93 14.76
C LEU A 298 28.41 -30.67 15.32
N ALA A 299 28.51 -31.99 15.09
CA ALA A 299 29.62 -32.80 15.62
C ALA A 299 30.97 -32.29 15.11
N ARG A 300 31.08 -32.03 13.80
CA ARG A 300 32.28 -31.47 13.18
C ARG A 300 32.69 -30.13 13.78
N LEU A 301 31.73 -29.25 14.07
CA LEU A 301 32.00 -27.94 14.68
C LEU A 301 32.36 -28.06 16.17
N ALA A 302 31.84 -29.06 16.87
CA ALA A 302 32.22 -29.32 18.25
C ALA A 302 33.69 -29.77 18.36
N GLU A 303 34.12 -30.66 17.47
CA GLU A 303 35.48 -31.23 17.42
C GLU A 303 36.53 -30.27 16.83
N ASN A 304 36.15 -29.40 15.88
CA ASN A 304 37.08 -28.52 15.19
C ASN A 304 36.89 -27.05 15.59
N GLU A 305 37.60 -26.63 16.64
CA GLU A 305 37.56 -25.25 17.13
C GLU A 305 38.00 -24.19 16.09
N PRO A 306 39.10 -24.37 15.34
CA PRO A 306 39.49 -23.40 14.30
C PRO A 306 38.39 -23.19 13.25
N LEU A 307 37.75 -24.27 12.79
CA LEU A 307 36.63 -24.20 11.85
C LEU A 307 35.43 -23.50 12.47
N ARG A 308 35.08 -23.85 13.72
CA ARG A 308 33.97 -23.25 14.46
C ARG A 308 34.15 -21.73 14.60
N LYS A 309 35.35 -21.28 14.98
CA LYS A 309 35.68 -19.87 15.09
C LYS A 309 35.56 -19.17 13.74
N LYS A 310 36.14 -19.74 12.69
CA LYS A 310 36.04 -19.22 11.31
C LYS A 310 34.58 -19.04 10.87
N LEU A 311 33.74 -20.07 11.03
CA LEU A 311 32.32 -19.99 10.63
C LEU A 311 31.52 -19.04 11.52
N GLY A 312 31.85 -18.90 12.80
CA GLY A 312 31.25 -17.90 13.68
C GLY A 312 31.59 -16.47 13.26
N ASP A 313 32.84 -16.21 12.87
CA ASP A 313 33.30 -14.91 12.37
C ASP A 313 32.69 -14.60 10.99
N GLU A 314 32.51 -15.60 10.13
CA GLU A 314 31.79 -15.47 8.85
C GLU A 314 30.30 -15.19 9.08
N ALA A 315 29.64 -15.90 10.01
CA ALA A 315 28.25 -15.64 10.37
C ALA A 315 28.08 -14.22 10.91
N ARG A 316 28.99 -13.75 11.77
CA ARG A 316 28.95 -12.37 12.27
C ARG A 316 29.17 -11.34 11.17
N ARG A 317 30.08 -11.56 10.22
CA ARG A 317 30.21 -10.67 9.05
C ARG A 317 28.97 -10.68 8.16
N SER A 318 28.24 -11.80 8.09
CA SER A 318 27.00 -11.91 7.31
C SER A 318 25.83 -11.06 7.83
N ILE A 319 25.95 -10.43 9.02
CA ILE A 319 24.97 -9.49 9.56
C ILE A 319 25.30 -8.02 9.25
N GLU A 320 26.45 -7.73 8.63
CA GLU A 320 26.77 -6.39 8.15
C GLU A 320 25.69 -5.93 7.14
N GLY A 321 25.17 -4.72 7.32
CA GLY A 321 24.04 -4.21 6.51
C GLY A 321 22.66 -4.74 6.94
N ARG A 322 22.56 -5.54 8.01
CA ARG A 322 21.29 -6.09 8.52
C ARG A 322 20.93 -5.57 9.90
N ALA A 323 21.64 -4.57 10.41
CA ALA A 323 21.23 -3.91 11.64
C ALA A 323 19.92 -3.15 11.40
N PHE A 324 19.17 -2.85 12.47
CA PHE A 324 17.94 -2.07 12.33
C PHE A 324 18.17 -0.73 11.64
N VAL A 325 19.31 -0.08 11.86
CA VAL A 325 19.69 1.18 11.21
C VAL A 325 19.83 1.03 9.69
N ASP A 326 20.41 -0.08 9.22
CA ASP A 326 20.61 -0.34 7.79
C ASP A 326 19.26 -0.62 7.11
N VAL A 327 18.44 -1.46 7.74
CA VAL A 327 17.08 -1.75 7.29
C VAL A 327 16.22 -0.48 7.26
N ALA A 328 16.34 0.39 8.25
CA ALA A 328 15.62 1.66 8.27
C ALA A 328 16.07 2.60 7.14
N ARG A 329 17.37 2.64 6.81
CA ARG A 329 17.88 3.39 5.65
C ARG A 329 17.32 2.85 4.33
N GLU A 330 17.30 1.54 4.14
CA GLU A 330 16.70 0.93 2.95
C GLU A 330 15.20 1.25 2.82
N LEU A 331 14.48 1.23 3.94
CA LEU A 331 13.07 1.62 3.98
C LEU A 331 12.88 3.13 3.71
N ASP A 332 13.74 4.00 4.23
CA ASP A 332 13.71 5.43 3.93
C ASP A 332 13.93 5.68 2.42
N GLU A 333 14.86 4.96 1.79
CA GLU A 333 15.03 5.02 0.33
C GLU A 333 13.76 4.58 -0.42
N VAL A 334 13.10 3.51 0.03
CA VAL A 334 11.80 3.09 -0.52
C VAL A 334 10.78 4.23 -0.37
N TYR A 335 10.66 4.82 0.82
CA TYR A 335 9.70 5.88 1.09
C TYR A 335 9.97 7.13 0.26
N ARG A 336 11.23 7.56 0.14
CA ARG A 336 11.62 8.71 -0.70
C ARG A 336 11.39 8.44 -2.17
N SER A 337 11.65 7.21 -2.64
CA SER A 337 11.42 6.85 -4.05
C SER A 337 9.95 6.94 -4.46
N ILE A 338 9.01 6.62 -3.55
CA ILE A 338 7.58 6.76 -3.81
C ILE A 338 7.05 8.16 -3.50
N ALA A 339 7.71 8.93 -2.61
CA ALA A 339 7.32 10.29 -2.26
C ALA A 339 7.28 11.22 -3.47
N GLY A 340 8.19 11.03 -4.44
CA GLY A 340 8.22 11.79 -5.69
C GLY A 340 6.95 11.67 -6.56
N ARG A 341 6.10 10.65 -6.30
CA ARG A 341 4.82 10.47 -7.01
C ARG A 341 3.73 11.43 -6.53
N ARG A 342 3.91 12.07 -5.37
CA ARG A 342 2.95 12.99 -4.78
C ARG A 342 3.29 14.43 -5.19
N ARG A 343 2.33 15.13 -5.79
CA ARG A 343 2.54 16.54 -6.17
C ARG A 343 2.69 17.42 -4.94
N THR A 344 3.58 18.40 -5.01
CA THR A 344 3.75 19.41 -3.94
C THR A 344 2.48 20.26 -3.82
N ARG A 345 1.92 20.34 -2.62
CA ARG A 345 0.78 21.23 -2.34
C ARG A 345 1.28 22.67 -2.29
N ARG A 346 0.77 23.53 -3.17
CA ARG A 346 1.03 24.98 -3.11
C ARG A 346 -0.09 25.66 -2.32
N PRO A 347 0.22 26.44 -1.26
CA PRO A 347 -0.78 26.97 -0.33
C PRO A 347 -1.48 28.26 -0.78
N ALA A 348 -1.16 28.81 -1.95
CA ALA A 348 -1.79 30.05 -2.41
C ALA A 348 -3.25 29.81 -2.82
N GLU A 349 -4.12 30.79 -2.56
CA GLU A 349 -5.38 30.97 -3.28
C GLU A 349 -5.07 31.79 -4.55
N PRO A 350 -4.76 31.16 -5.69
CA PRO A 350 -4.59 31.91 -6.92
C PRO A 350 -5.91 32.58 -7.30
N LEU A 351 -5.82 33.75 -7.96
CA LEU A 351 -6.99 34.44 -8.51
C LEU A 351 -8.04 34.84 -7.46
N ALA A 352 -7.61 35.13 -6.22
CA ALA A 352 -8.50 35.48 -5.11
C ALA A 352 -9.34 36.75 -5.37
N ASP A 353 -8.86 37.63 -6.24
CA ASP A 353 -9.50 38.85 -6.74
C ASP A 353 -10.55 38.60 -7.83
N ARG A 354 -10.57 37.42 -8.46
CA ARG A 354 -11.54 37.06 -9.49
C ARG A 354 -12.88 36.64 -8.89
N GLU A 355 -13.96 36.82 -9.64
CA GLU A 355 -15.29 36.38 -9.22
C GLU A 355 -15.42 34.85 -9.16
N TRP A 356 -16.42 34.35 -8.45
CA TRP A 356 -16.75 32.92 -8.44
C TRP A 356 -17.69 32.59 -9.59
N ILE A 357 -17.38 31.51 -10.31
CA ILE A 357 -18.22 30.95 -11.36
C ILE A 357 -18.57 29.49 -11.06
N LEU A 358 -19.66 29.04 -11.67
CA LEU A 358 -20.03 27.62 -11.73
C LEU A 358 -19.55 27.04 -13.06
N CYS A 359 -18.91 25.88 -13.00
CA CYS A 359 -18.34 25.22 -14.17
C CYS A 359 -18.73 23.74 -14.22
N ASP A 360 -18.94 23.21 -15.42
CA ASP A 360 -19.16 21.78 -15.67
C ASP A 360 -18.20 21.32 -16.77
N LEU A 361 -17.30 20.37 -16.43
CA LEU A 361 -16.13 20.04 -17.25
C LEU A 361 -16.28 18.80 -18.13
N HIS A 362 -17.48 18.23 -18.19
CA HIS A 362 -17.70 17.00 -18.96
C HIS A 362 -19.14 16.97 -19.47
N MET A 363 -19.34 17.25 -20.76
CA MET A 363 -20.65 17.24 -21.40
C MET A 363 -20.55 17.02 -22.90
N HIS A 364 -21.64 16.50 -23.47
CA HIS A 364 -21.71 16.03 -24.84
C HIS A 364 -22.85 16.71 -25.60
N THR A 365 -22.70 16.80 -26.92
CA THR A 365 -23.67 17.36 -27.88
C THR A 365 -24.08 16.32 -28.93
N SER A 366 -24.93 16.69 -29.88
CA SER A 366 -25.36 15.90 -31.04
C SER A 366 -24.20 15.37 -31.90
N TRP A 367 -22.98 15.89 -31.72
CA TRP A 367 -21.76 15.38 -32.36
C TRP A 367 -21.27 14.07 -31.75
N SER A 368 -21.66 13.77 -30.50
CA SER A 368 -21.45 12.46 -29.91
C SER A 368 -22.51 11.48 -30.38
N HIS A 369 -22.07 10.29 -30.81
CA HIS A 369 -22.94 9.24 -31.35
C HIS A 369 -24.12 8.80 -30.46
N ASP A 370 -24.10 9.17 -29.17
CA ASP A 370 -25.09 8.79 -28.18
C ASP A 370 -25.73 9.98 -27.44
N CYS A 371 -25.52 11.22 -27.88
CA CYS A 371 -26.19 12.41 -27.37
C CYS A 371 -26.99 13.09 -28.51
N GLY A 372 -28.14 13.69 -28.16
CA GLY A 372 -29.03 14.37 -29.12
C GLY A 372 -29.31 15.83 -28.73
N VAL A 373 -28.37 16.46 -28.02
CA VAL A 373 -28.48 17.86 -27.57
C VAL A 373 -27.70 18.72 -28.55
N GLU A 374 -28.38 19.65 -29.24
CA GLU A 374 -27.69 20.54 -30.18
C GLU A 374 -26.78 21.55 -29.45
N PRO A 375 -25.64 21.97 -30.03
CA PRO A 375 -24.68 22.84 -29.35
C PRO A 375 -25.25 24.20 -28.93
N ASP A 376 -26.18 24.79 -29.69
CA ASP A 376 -26.89 26.02 -29.34
C ASP A 376 -27.82 25.82 -28.14
N GLU A 377 -28.62 24.75 -28.15
CA GLU A 377 -29.48 24.38 -27.02
C GLU A 377 -28.67 24.16 -25.73
N LEU A 378 -27.49 23.55 -25.84
CA LEU A 378 -26.57 23.34 -24.71
C LEU A 378 -26.10 24.68 -24.12
N VAL A 379 -25.66 25.61 -24.97
CA VAL A 379 -25.18 26.95 -24.56
C VAL A 379 -26.29 27.75 -23.90
N GLU A 380 -27.48 27.82 -24.52
CA GLU A 380 -28.65 28.50 -23.95
C GLU A 380 -29.03 27.92 -22.60
N HIS A 381 -29.04 26.59 -22.48
CA HIS A 381 -29.38 25.91 -21.24
C HIS A 381 -28.33 26.16 -20.15
N ALA A 382 -27.05 26.12 -20.48
CA ALA A 382 -25.95 26.40 -19.54
C ALA A 382 -26.05 27.82 -18.96
N ILE A 383 -26.33 28.81 -19.80
CA ILE A 383 -26.59 30.20 -19.37
C ILE A 383 -27.81 30.27 -18.44
N ALA A 384 -28.91 29.61 -18.82
CA ALA A 384 -30.13 29.57 -18.01
C ALA A 384 -29.92 28.89 -16.64
N GLN A 385 -28.99 27.93 -16.54
CA GLN A 385 -28.59 27.30 -15.28
C GLN A 385 -27.61 28.15 -14.44
N GLY A 386 -27.14 29.29 -14.97
CA GLY A 386 -26.18 30.17 -14.30
C GLY A 386 -24.75 29.61 -14.29
N LEU A 387 -24.40 28.77 -15.26
CA LEU A 387 -23.02 28.34 -15.47
C LEU A 387 -22.21 29.50 -16.06
N GLY A 388 -21.00 29.71 -15.55
CA GLY A 388 -20.05 30.70 -16.07
C GLY A 388 -19.04 30.08 -17.04
N ALA A 389 -18.84 28.76 -16.98
CA ALA A 389 -18.04 28.04 -17.96
C ALA A 389 -18.51 26.60 -18.17
N ILE A 390 -18.36 26.06 -19.38
CA ILE A 390 -18.62 24.65 -19.69
C ILE A 390 -17.50 24.06 -20.55
N ALA A 391 -17.22 22.76 -20.44
CA ALA A 391 -16.36 22.06 -21.38
C ALA A 391 -17.17 21.07 -22.23
N VAL A 392 -17.17 21.27 -23.54
CA VAL A 392 -17.80 20.35 -24.48
C VAL A 392 -16.76 19.33 -24.91
N THR A 393 -17.04 18.05 -24.66
CA THR A 393 -16.05 16.96 -24.72
C THR A 393 -16.61 15.77 -25.49
N ASP A 394 -17.09 16.02 -26.70
CA ASP A 394 -17.74 15.00 -27.53
C ASP A 394 -16.83 13.79 -27.80
N HIS A 395 -17.45 12.61 -27.95
CA HIS A 395 -16.75 11.34 -28.13
C HIS A 395 -16.07 11.24 -29.51
N ASN A 396 -14.74 11.37 -29.53
CA ASN A 396 -13.91 11.30 -30.75
C ASN A 396 -14.36 12.26 -31.86
N ALA A 397 -14.86 13.43 -31.47
CA ALA A 397 -15.35 14.46 -32.37
C ALA A 397 -15.09 15.84 -31.76
N PHE A 398 -14.58 16.77 -32.56
CA PHE A 398 -14.27 18.12 -32.08
C PHE A 398 -15.26 19.20 -32.56
N GLY A 399 -16.10 18.89 -33.55
CA GLY A 399 -17.00 19.86 -34.19
C GLY A 399 -18.04 20.49 -33.25
N GLY A 400 -18.59 19.73 -32.30
CA GLY A 400 -19.57 20.21 -31.34
C GLY A 400 -18.99 21.27 -30.40
N ALA A 401 -17.75 21.08 -29.97
CA ALA A 401 -17.02 22.04 -29.15
C ALA A 401 -16.78 23.37 -29.88
N LEU A 402 -16.44 23.33 -31.18
CA LEU A 402 -16.27 24.53 -32.01
C LEU A 402 -17.59 25.28 -32.21
N GLN A 403 -18.68 24.56 -32.47
CA GLN A 403 -20.00 25.18 -32.64
C GLN A 403 -20.50 25.82 -31.34
N ALA A 404 -20.36 25.13 -30.20
CA ALA A 404 -20.72 25.68 -28.91
C ALA A 404 -19.90 26.95 -28.58
N ALA A 405 -18.60 26.96 -28.88
CA ALA A 405 -17.75 28.13 -28.68
C ALA A 405 -18.15 29.31 -29.58
N GLU A 406 -18.58 29.05 -30.82
CA GLU A 406 -19.13 30.07 -31.72
C GLU A 406 -20.43 30.67 -31.15
N PHE A 407 -21.37 29.82 -30.73
CA PHE A 407 -22.65 30.28 -30.16
C PHE A 407 -22.48 31.06 -28.86
N ALA A 408 -21.44 30.75 -28.07
CA ALA A 408 -21.16 31.44 -26.82
C ALA A 408 -20.37 32.75 -26.98
N ARG A 409 -19.84 33.08 -28.17
CA ARG A 409 -18.91 34.21 -28.41
C ARG A 409 -19.41 35.55 -27.85
N ASP A 410 -20.70 35.85 -28.04
CA ASP A 410 -21.32 37.11 -27.61
C ASP A 410 -22.11 36.97 -26.30
N THR A 411 -21.77 35.96 -25.48
CA THR A 411 -22.44 35.64 -24.22
C THR A 411 -21.44 35.69 -23.06
N PRO A 412 -21.90 35.77 -21.80
CA PRO A 412 -21.00 35.68 -20.64
C PRO A 412 -20.50 34.25 -20.35
N LEU A 413 -20.93 33.24 -21.10
CA LEU A 413 -20.53 31.85 -20.90
C LEU A 413 -19.20 31.57 -21.59
N VAL A 414 -18.23 31.06 -20.83
CA VAL A 414 -16.97 30.55 -21.39
C VAL A 414 -17.15 29.09 -21.83
N VAL A 415 -16.90 28.80 -23.11
CA VAL A 415 -16.85 27.41 -23.60
C VAL A 415 -15.40 26.98 -23.73
N ILE A 416 -15.02 25.93 -23.01
CA ILE A 416 -13.73 25.26 -23.12
C ILE A 416 -13.86 24.20 -24.24
N PRO A 417 -13.15 24.37 -25.37
CA PRO A 417 -13.20 23.39 -26.43
C PRO A 417 -12.42 22.14 -26.02
N GLY A 418 -13.06 20.98 -26.10
CA GLY A 418 -12.46 19.71 -25.74
C GLY A 418 -13.00 18.52 -26.53
N GLU A 419 -12.46 17.35 -26.22
CA GLU A 419 -12.81 16.08 -26.88
C GLU A 419 -12.57 14.92 -25.90
N GLU A 420 -13.51 13.98 -25.78
CA GLU A 420 -13.30 12.72 -25.07
C GLU A 420 -12.81 11.64 -26.03
N VAL A 421 -11.49 11.39 -25.99
CA VAL A 421 -10.81 10.52 -26.94
C VAL A 421 -10.80 9.09 -26.43
N LYS A 422 -11.34 8.17 -27.22
CA LYS A 422 -11.30 6.74 -26.92
C LYS A 422 -9.96 6.14 -27.31
N THR A 423 -9.22 5.65 -26.31
CA THR A 423 -7.95 4.96 -26.52
C THR A 423 -8.18 3.55 -27.08
N SER A 424 -7.12 2.92 -27.57
CA SER A 424 -7.16 1.57 -28.16
C SER A 424 -7.72 0.51 -27.21
N SER A 425 -7.42 0.60 -25.92
CA SER A 425 -7.76 -0.45 -24.94
C SER A 425 -7.83 0.00 -23.48
N GLN A 426 -7.44 1.24 -23.16
CA GLN A 426 -7.18 1.69 -21.78
C GLN A 426 -8.13 2.82 -21.35
N GLY A 427 -9.35 2.81 -21.87
CA GLY A 427 -10.39 3.79 -21.56
C GLY A 427 -10.32 5.05 -22.38
N GLU A 428 -10.72 6.16 -21.78
CA GLU A 428 -10.86 7.47 -22.42
C GLU A 428 -9.97 8.51 -21.75
N VAL A 429 -9.58 9.52 -22.52
CA VAL A 429 -8.84 10.69 -22.04
C VAL A 429 -9.50 11.91 -22.66
N ILE A 430 -9.84 12.90 -21.83
CA ILE A 430 -10.34 14.18 -22.30
C ILE A 430 -9.17 15.12 -22.54
N GLY A 431 -9.12 15.71 -23.73
CA GLY A 431 -8.31 16.90 -23.98
C GLY A 431 -9.16 18.16 -23.85
N LEU A 432 -8.73 19.12 -23.04
CA LEU A 432 -9.35 20.45 -22.95
C LEU A 432 -8.43 21.52 -23.55
N PHE A 433 -9.01 22.64 -23.98
CA PHE A 433 -8.29 23.72 -24.68
C PHE A 433 -7.61 23.21 -25.97
N LEU A 434 -8.30 22.34 -26.70
CA LEU A 434 -7.82 21.83 -27.97
C LEU A 434 -8.06 22.83 -29.11
N SER A 435 -7.27 22.70 -30.17
CA SER A 435 -7.40 23.47 -31.41
C SER A 435 -7.82 22.61 -32.60
N GLU A 436 -7.58 21.31 -32.55
CA GLU A 436 -7.94 20.34 -33.59
C GLU A 436 -8.28 18.98 -33.00
N GLU A 437 -9.01 18.17 -33.77
CA GLU A 437 -9.43 16.82 -33.37
C GLU A 437 -8.24 15.89 -33.13
N ILE A 438 -8.34 15.05 -32.10
CA ILE A 438 -7.34 14.04 -31.75
C ILE A 438 -7.68 12.70 -32.42
N PRO A 439 -6.73 12.02 -33.09
CA PRO A 439 -7.02 10.73 -33.69
C PRO A 439 -7.45 9.67 -32.66
N ARG A 440 -8.60 9.02 -32.93
CA ARG A 440 -9.13 7.93 -32.10
C ARG A 440 -8.28 6.66 -32.17
N GLY A 441 -8.36 5.84 -31.12
CA GLY A 441 -7.76 4.49 -31.09
C GLY A 441 -6.24 4.49 -30.89
N MET A 442 -5.65 5.61 -30.53
CA MET A 442 -4.24 5.71 -30.11
C MET A 442 -4.02 5.00 -28.74
N SER A 443 -2.77 4.73 -28.38
CA SER A 443 -2.46 4.26 -27.04
C SER A 443 -2.73 5.36 -26.00
N PHE A 444 -2.93 5.00 -24.73
CA PHE A 444 -3.16 5.99 -23.66
C PHE A 444 -2.05 7.06 -23.60
N GLY A 445 -0.79 6.64 -23.71
CA GLY A 445 0.35 7.55 -23.72
C GLY A 445 0.40 8.44 -24.97
N ASP A 446 0.09 7.89 -26.15
CA ASP A 446 0.10 8.66 -27.39
C ASP A 446 -1.06 9.68 -27.43
N THR A 447 -2.23 9.33 -26.90
CA THR A 447 -3.35 10.26 -26.74
C THR A 447 -2.97 11.43 -25.81
N ILE A 448 -2.34 11.14 -24.66
CA ILE A 448 -1.79 12.19 -23.77
C ILE A 448 -0.78 13.07 -24.52
N ALA A 449 0.13 12.47 -25.29
CA ALA A 449 1.13 13.21 -26.04
C ALA A 449 0.51 14.11 -27.11
N ALA A 450 -0.54 13.64 -27.80
CA ALA A 450 -1.26 14.41 -28.81
C ALA A 450 -1.97 15.63 -28.18
N ILE A 451 -2.66 15.45 -27.06
CA ILE A 451 -3.31 16.55 -26.32
C ILE A 451 -2.26 17.59 -25.90
N ARG A 452 -1.15 17.15 -25.31
CA ARG A 452 -0.06 18.05 -24.88
C ARG A 452 0.66 18.72 -26.06
N GLY A 453 0.70 18.07 -27.22
CA GLY A 453 1.26 18.62 -28.45
C GLY A 453 0.55 19.88 -28.93
N GLN A 454 -0.76 19.99 -28.66
CA GLN A 454 -1.55 21.20 -28.90
C GLN A 454 -1.46 22.23 -27.75
N GLY A 455 -0.74 21.92 -26.68
CA GLY A 455 -0.79 22.70 -25.44
C GLY A 455 -2.10 22.52 -24.66
N GLY A 456 -2.87 21.48 -24.95
CA GLY A 456 -4.11 21.17 -24.23
C GLY A 456 -3.86 20.68 -22.80
N VAL A 457 -4.96 20.59 -22.05
CA VAL A 457 -5.00 20.06 -20.68
C VAL A 457 -5.46 18.61 -20.72
N VAL A 458 -4.68 17.73 -20.10
CA VAL A 458 -5.00 16.31 -19.99
C VAL A 458 -5.95 16.09 -18.81
N TYR A 459 -7.21 15.79 -19.11
CA TYR A 459 -8.24 15.49 -18.14
C TYR A 459 -8.56 13.99 -18.19
N LEU A 460 -8.45 13.29 -17.06
CA LEU A 460 -8.80 11.87 -17.00
C LEU A 460 -10.24 11.70 -16.48
N PRO A 461 -11.20 11.33 -17.34
CA PRO A 461 -12.59 11.12 -16.96
C PRO A 461 -12.77 9.77 -16.23
N HIS A 462 -13.77 9.73 -15.36
CA HIS A 462 -14.33 8.56 -14.66
C HIS A 462 -13.34 7.36 -14.44
N PRO A 463 -12.16 7.58 -13.84
CA PRO A 463 -11.00 6.66 -13.92
C PRO A 463 -11.16 5.30 -13.22
N PHE A 464 -12.26 5.10 -12.49
CA PHE A 464 -12.56 3.87 -11.75
C PHE A 464 -13.92 3.26 -12.13
N ASP A 465 -14.56 3.74 -13.20
CA ASP A 465 -15.79 3.12 -13.71
C ASP A 465 -15.50 1.79 -14.41
N ARG A 466 -15.66 0.72 -13.65
CA ARG A 466 -15.41 -0.65 -14.13
C ARG A 466 -16.50 -1.20 -15.05
N LEU A 467 -17.53 -0.42 -15.36
CA LEU A 467 -18.48 -0.75 -16.42
C LEU A 467 -17.94 -0.42 -17.81
N HIS A 468 -16.87 0.40 -17.87
CA HIS A 468 -16.16 0.77 -19.07
C HIS A 468 -14.70 0.27 -19.04
N SER A 469 -14.01 0.38 -20.17
CA SER A 469 -12.56 0.19 -20.21
C SER A 469 -11.89 1.32 -19.43
N ILE A 470 -10.96 1.00 -18.52
CA ILE A 470 -10.22 1.98 -17.73
C ILE A 470 -8.73 1.65 -17.75
N PRO A 471 -7.84 2.64 -17.56
CA PRO A 471 -6.43 2.37 -17.41
C PRO A 471 -6.19 1.58 -16.12
N ASP A 472 -5.28 0.60 -16.18
CA ASP A 472 -4.91 -0.14 -14.98
C ASP A 472 -4.08 0.72 -14.01
N ALA A 473 -3.92 0.25 -12.77
CA ALA A 473 -3.20 1.00 -11.74
C ALA A 473 -1.71 1.23 -12.07
N ALA A 474 -1.10 0.39 -12.90
CA ALA A 474 0.29 0.59 -13.32
C ALA A 474 0.39 1.68 -14.38
N THR A 475 -0.52 1.69 -15.36
CA THR A 475 -0.66 2.76 -16.37
C THR A 475 -0.94 4.10 -15.70
N LEU A 476 -1.92 4.17 -14.80
CA LEU A 476 -2.21 5.41 -14.06
C LEU A 476 -0.98 5.95 -13.36
N ARG A 477 -0.23 5.08 -12.63
CA ARG A 477 0.98 5.47 -11.91
C ARG A 477 2.10 5.98 -12.83
N ARG A 478 2.24 5.40 -14.02
CA ARG A 478 3.24 5.81 -15.01
C ARG A 478 2.98 7.22 -15.54
N HIS A 479 1.72 7.57 -15.74
CA HIS A 479 1.30 8.84 -16.34
C HIS A 479 0.82 9.90 -15.32
N LEU A 480 1.00 9.69 -14.01
CA LEU A 480 0.58 10.66 -12.97
C LEU A 480 1.14 12.07 -13.17
N ALA A 481 2.34 12.19 -13.72
CA ALA A 481 2.97 13.48 -13.99
C ALA A 481 2.34 14.21 -15.19
N GLU A 482 1.67 13.49 -16.08
CA GLU A 482 1.15 13.99 -17.35
C GLU A 482 -0.37 14.21 -17.34
N ILE A 483 -1.08 13.70 -16.32
CA ILE A 483 -2.51 13.96 -16.11
C ILE A 483 -2.70 15.28 -15.38
N ASP A 484 -3.15 16.33 -16.04
CA ASP A 484 -3.32 17.65 -15.42
C ASP A 484 -4.50 17.69 -14.45
N VAL A 485 -5.64 17.11 -14.84
CA VAL A 485 -6.90 17.09 -14.09
C VAL A 485 -7.41 15.66 -13.95
N PHE A 486 -7.87 15.29 -12.75
CA PHE A 486 -8.39 13.97 -12.44
C PHE A 486 -9.84 14.08 -11.99
N GLU A 487 -10.78 13.47 -12.72
CA GLU A 487 -12.20 13.54 -12.40
C GLU A 487 -12.49 12.78 -11.10
N VAL A 488 -12.92 13.51 -10.06
CA VAL A 488 -13.28 12.93 -8.75
C VAL A 488 -14.79 12.84 -8.53
N TYR A 489 -15.57 13.48 -9.40
CA TYR A 489 -17.02 13.38 -9.39
C TYR A 489 -17.57 13.43 -10.81
N ASN A 490 -18.17 12.33 -11.21
CA ASN A 490 -19.01 12.21 -12.39
C ASN A 490 -20.44 11.88 -11.93
N ALA A 491 -21.42 12.68 -12.36
CA ALA A 491 -22.80 12.56 -11.91
C ALA A 491 -23.57 11.38 -12.52
N ARG A 492 -23.04 10.80 -13.61
CA ARG A 492 -23.67 9.73 -14.39
C ARG A 492 -23.25 8.32 -13.98
N LEU A 493 -22.27 8.17 -13.08
CA LEU A 493 -21.82 6.86 -12.61
C LEU A 493 -22.94 6.12 -11.86
N LEU A 494 -23.12 4.83 -12.19
CA LEU A 494 -24.11 3.96 -11.55
C LEU A 494 -23.81 3.72 -10.06
N PHE A 495 -22.53 3.69 -9.68
CA PHE A 495 -22.10 3.39 -8.31
C PHE A 495 -21.26 4.53 -7.74
N GLU A 496 -21.76 5.18 -6.68
CA GLU A 496 -21.06 6.27 -5.99
C GLU A 496 -19.68 5.86 -5.45
N ALA A 497 -19.48 4.58 -5.17
CA ALA A 497 -18.20 4.02 -4.73
C ALA A 497 -17.03 4.29 -5.71
N TYR A 498 -17.31 4.51 -6.99
CA TYR A 498 -16.29 4.88 -7.99
C TYR A 498 -15.80 6.32 -7.80
N ASN A 499 -16.70 7.27 -7.53
CA ASN A 499 -16.33 8.64 -7.17
C ASN A 499 -15.53 8.67 -5.85
N ASP A 500 -15.89 7.85 -4.86
CA ASP A 500 -15.12 7.73 -3.61
C ASP A 500 -13.71 7.16 -3.85
N GLU A 501 -13.56 6.21 -4.78
CA GLU A 501 -12.26 5.67 -5.18
C GLU A 501 -11.42 6.73 -5.90
N ALA A 502 -12.02 7.48 -6.82
CA ALA A 502 -11.39 8.58 -7.54
C ALA A 502 -10.89 9.67 -6.59
N LEU A 503 -11.75 10.14 -5.68
CA LEU A 503 -11.40 11.15 -4.68
C LEU A 503 -10.26 10.66 -3.77
N ARG A 504 -10.28 9.40 -3.34
CA ARG A 504 -9.20 8.82 -2.53
C ARG A 504 -7.88 8.74 -3.30
N PHE A 505 -7.92 8.37 -4.57
CA PHE A 505 -6.72 8.29 -5.41
C PHE A 505 -6.12 9.68 -5.67
N ALA A 506 -6.97 10.66 -6.05
CA ALA A 506 -6.54 12.03 -6.26
C ALA A 506 -5.93 12.65 -5.00
N ARG A 507 -6.53 12.43 -3.81
CA ARG A 507 -5.96 12.89 -2.52
C ARG A 507 -4.61 12.25 -2.22
N LYS A 508 -4.43 10.99 -2.57
CA LYS A 508 -3.19 10.23 -2.31
C LYS A 508 -1.99 10.81 -3.05
N TYR A 509 -2.15 11.09 -4.35
CA TYR A 509 -1.08 11.67 -5.17
C TYR A 509 -1.13 13.20 -5.26
N ASN A 510 -2.09 13.82 -4.55
CA ASN A 510 -2.31 15.26 -4.54
C ASN A 510 -2.59 15.83 -5.95
N LEU A 511 -3.43 15.13 -6.72
CA LEU A 511 -3.83 15.51 -8.07
C LEU A 511 -4.82 16.65 -8.04
N THR A 512 -4.79 17.50 -9.08
CA THR A 512 -5.81 18.52 -9.32
C THR A 512 -7.13 17.81 -9.64
N MET A 513 -8.20 18.22 -8.98
CA MET A 513 -9.49 17.52 -9.05
C MET A 513 -10.43 18.23 -10.03
N GLY A 514 -11.04 17.45 -10.92
CA GLY A 514 -12.12 17.88 -11.81
C GLY A 514 -13.46 17.25 -11.43
N ALA A 515 -14.54 17.82 -11.93
CA ALA A 515 -15.87 17.24 -11.84
C ALA A 515 -16.72 17.66 -13.04
N GLY A 516 -17.62 16.78 -13.45
CA GLY A 516 -18.53 17.04 -14.54
C GLY A 516 -19.80 16.21 -14.47
N SER A 517 -20.79 16.62 -15.25
CA SER A 517 -22.09 15.95 -15.30
C SER A 517 -22.09 14.72 -16.20
N ASP A 518 -21.19 14.66 -17.20
CA ASP A 518 -21.24 13.69 -18.30
C ASP A 518 -22.62 13.71 -18.97
N ALA A 519 -23.12 14.94 -19.18
CA ALA A 519 -24.47 15.17 -19.66
C ALA A 519 -24.62 14.78 -21.14
N HIS A 520 -25.62 13.94 -21.40
CA HIS A 520 -26.08 13.55 -22.73
C HIS A 520 -27.52 13.99 -23.01
N VAL A 521 -28.11 14.73 -22.07
CA VAL A 521 -29.44 15.34 -22.12
C VAL A 521 -29.37 16.65 -21.33
N LEU A 522 -30.15 17.66 -21.73
CA LEU A 522 -30.16 18.98 -21.08
C LEU A 522 -30.39 18.88 -19.57
N GLN A 523 -31.26 17.98 -19.12
CA GLN A 523 -31.56 17.80 -17.69
C GLN A 523 -30.36 17.30 -16.88
N GLY A 524 -29.34 16.75 -17.51
CA GLY A 524 -28.09 16.32 -16.87
C GLY A 524 -27.11 17.47 -16.62
N VAL A 525 -27.20 18.56 -17.39
CA VAL A 525 -26.26 19.69 -17.32
C VAL A 525 -26.22 20.28 -15.91
N GLY A 526 -25.02 20.47 -15.36
CA GLY A 526 -24.81 21.06 -14.04
C GLY A 526 -25.18 20.16 -12.85
N THR A 527 -25.48 18.87 -13.09
CA THR A 527 -25.70 17.90 -11.99
C THR A 527 -24.41 17.49 -11.28
N GLY A 528 -23.27 17.60 -11.97
CA GLY A 528 -21.93 17.58 -11.41
C GLY A 528 -21.15 18.76 -11.95
N GLY A 529 -20.44 19.47 -11.07
CA GLY A 529 -19.68 20.63 -11.48
C GLY A 529 -18.76 21.15 -10.39
N LEU A 530 -18.21 22.32 -10.63
CA LEU A 530 -17.22 22.98 -9.80
C LEU A 530 -17.66 24.41 -9.52
N ARG A 531 -17.39 24.87 -8.31
CA ARG A 531 -17.31 26.29 -7.99
C ARG A 531 -15.85 26.69 -7.99
N MET A 532 -15.48 27.61 -8.87
CA MET A 532 -14.08 28.02 -9.06
C MET A 532 -13.99 29.51 -9.37
N ARG A 533 -12.79 30.08 -9.31
CA ARG A 533 -12.55 31.47 -9.70
C ARG A 533 -12.65 31.61 -11.22
N ALA A 534 -13.18 32.73 -11.69
CA ALA A 534 -13.19 33.07 -13.12
C ALA A 534 -11.76 33.06 -13.68
N PHE A 535 -11.63 32.63 -14.92
CA PHE A 535 -10.36 32.48 -15.64
C PHE A 535 -10.53 32.93 -17.09
N HIS A 536 -9.44 33.38 -17.71
CA HIS A 536 -9.45 33.84 -19.10
C HIS A 536 -8.75 32.87 -20.06
N ASP A 537 -7.85 32.05 -19.53
CA ASP A 537 -7.04 31.13 -20.32
C ASP A 537 -6.83 29.79 -19.60
N ARG A 538 -6.15 28.89 -20.30
CA ARG A 538 -5.79 27.56 -19.82
C ARG A 538 -5.00 27.58 -18.50
N ASP A 539 -4.09 28.53 -18.34
CA ASP A 539 -3.19 28.56 -17.19
C ASP A 539 -3.91 29.10 -15.96
N GLU A 540 -4.72 30.16 -16.11
CA GLU A 540 -5.65 30.65 -15.08
C GLU A 540 -6.69 29.56 -14.72
N PHE A 541 -7.17 28.77 -15.68
CA PHE A 541 -8.05 27.64 -15.43
C PHE A 541 -7.42 26.60 -14.50
N LEU A 542 -6.20 26.14 -14.82
CA LEU A 542 -5.47 25.18 -13.99
C LEU A 542 -5.13 25.75 -12.61
N LEU A 543 -4.87 27.05 -12.52
CA LEU A 543 -4.68 27.73 -11.24
C LEU A 543 -5.96 27.72 -10.42
N SER A 544 -7.08 28.14 -11.01
CA SER A 544 -8.40 28.20 -10.37
C SER A 544 -8.88 26.84 -9.85
N LEU A 545 -8.62 25.76 -10.60
CA LEU A 545 -8.93 24.39 -10.19
C LEU A 545 -8.27 23.95 -8.88
N ARG A 546 -7.14 24.55 -8.48
CA ARG A 546 -6.42 24.18 -7.24
C ARG A 546 -7.24 24.45 -5.98
N THR A 547 -8.17 25.39 -6.05
CA THR A 547 -9.05 25.80 -4.95
C THR A 547 -10.53 25.57 -5.27
N ALA A 548 -10.83 24.85 -6.37
CA ALA A 548 -12.21 24.60 -6.77
C ALA A 548 -12.93 23.67 -5.78
N GLU A 549 -14.21 23.94 -5.57
CA GLU A 549 -15.10 23.13 -4.74
C GLU A 549 -15.99 22.27 -5.64
N VAL A 550 -16.00 20.96 -5.42
CA VAL A 550 -16.89 20.05 -6.16
C VAL A 550 -18.33 20.24 -5.68
N LEU A 551 -19.21 20.59 -6.61
CA LEU A 551 -20.65 20.71 -6.39
C LEU A 551 -21.37 19.47 -6.92
N ARG A 552 -22.26 18.92 -6.09
CA ARG A 552 -23.06 17.75 -6.40
C ARG A 552 -24.54 18.12 -6.37
N ARG A 553 -25.23 18.03 -7.51
CA ARG A 553 -26.69 18.19 -7.64
C ARG A 553 -27.26 16.91 -8.26
N PRO A 554 -27.16 15.76 -7.55
CA PRO A 554 -27.44 14.46 -8.13
C PRO A 554 -28.91 14.40 -8.58
N LYS A 555 -29.12 13.93 -9.81
CA LYS A 555 -30.43 13.50 -10.31
C LYS A 555 -30.44 11.98 -10.46
N SER A 556 -31.63 11.39 -10.47
CA SER A 556 -31.76 9.94 -10.65
C SER A 556 -31.15 9.51 -11.99
N LEU A 557 -30.19 8.59 -11.96
CA LEU A 557 -29.59 8.05 -13.18
C LEU A 557 -30.62 7.36 -14.06
N ALA A 558 -31.57 6.63 -13.46
CA ALA A 558 -32.66 5.99 -14.19
C ALA A 558 -33.53 7.04 -14.92
N TYR A 559 -33.74 8.19 -14.29
CA TYR A 559 -34.46 9.32 -14.91
C TYR A 559 -33.67 9.89 -16.10
N LEU A 560 -32.39 10.20 -15.92
CA LEU A 560 -31.54 10.71 -17.01
C LEU A 560 -31.40 9.70 -18.17
N GLN A 561 -31.22 8.42 -17.87
CA GLN A 561 -31.11 7.35 -18.86
C GLN A 561 -32.43 7.14 -19.62
N SER A 562 -33.58 7.29 -18.95
CA SER A 562 -34.89 7.21 -19.62
C SER A 562 -35.09 8.35 -20.63
N LEU A 563 -34.68 9.57 -20.28
CA LEU A 563 -34.72 10.72 -21.17
C LEU A 563 -33.78 10.55 -22.37
N LYS A 564 -32.57 10.04 -22.13
CA LYS A 564 -31.61 9.71 -23.20
C LYS A 564 -32.22 8.72 -24.21
N TRP A 565 -32.80 7.63 -23.71
CA TRP A 565 -33.42 6.63 -24.57
C TRP A 565 -34.59 7.20 -25.37
N MET A 566 -35.44 8.05 -24.75
CA MET A 566 -36.52 8.74 -25.45
C MET A 566 -36.00 9.67 -26.55
N ALA A 567 -34.91 10.41 -26.32
CA ALA A 567 -34.30 11.29 -27.32
C ALA A 567 -33.78 10.48 -28.53
N GLN A 568 -33.05 9.39 -28.27
CA GLN A 568 -32.52 8.50 -29.32
C GLN A 568 -33.63 7.81 -30.15
N VAL A 569 -34.76 7.46 -29.52
CA VAL A 569 -35.91 6.88 -30.23
C VAL A 569 -36.59 7.93 -31.11
N LYS A 570 -36.71 9.18 -30.64
CA LYS A 570 -37.33 10.28 -31.39
C LYS A 570 -36.54 10.63 -32.66
N GLU A 571 -35.22 10.54 -32.63
CA GLU A 571 -34.35 10.75 -33.79
C GLU A 571 -34.44 9.60 -34.82
N ARG A 572 -34.57 8.34 -34.38
CA ARG A 572 -34.71 7.19 -35.29
C ARG A 572 -36.06 7.11 -36.02
N VAL A 573 -37.05 7.90 -35.58
CA VAL A 573 -38.42 7.91 -36.11
C VAL A 573 -38.66 9.14 -37.01
N ARG A 574 -37.73 10.09 -37.08
CA ARG A 574 -37.66 11.13 -38.10
C ARG A 574 -36.84 10.65 -39.28
#